data_AF-A0A5N9EMT3-F1
#
_entry.id   AF-A0A5N9EMT3-F1
#
_cell.length_a   1.000
_cell.length_b   1.000
_cell.length_c   1.000
_cell.angle_alpha   90.00
_cell.angle_beta   90.00
_cell.angle_gamma   90.00
#
_symmetry.space_group_name_H-M   'P 1'
#
loop_
_entity.id
_entity.type
_entity.pdbx_description
1 polymer ?
#
loop_
_entity_poly.entity_id
_entity_poly.type
_entity_poly.pdbx_seq_one_letter_code
_entity_poly.pdbx_strand_id
1 'polypeptide(L)'
;MYQPTLEKLKEMTGQGNLAPVFRSINADLETPVSAYLKVARGSYSFLLESVEGGERIGRYSFIGTDPYKVVKTGAKEDLGEIDPLLPVQEEMDKFQLAPVEGLPGFHGGAVGYLAYDTIRYFEPRVPEMPEDPVGVPESVFMFCDTLLLFDHVRHDIKVVSHVNLDGDIDRSYAEATAKIDEMVSRLSQPLELPPELQSNGQQKVVPSEIESNQTTDHYSKMIDRCIDYIYAGDMIQVTYSQRFSRCTEAHPFQIYRSLRSINPSPYMYYLNLDGFQIVGAAIETVVTVHNGRAATHPIAGTRPRGATPGEDDANEAELKSSEKQRAEHIMLVDLGRNDIGRVSQPGTVSVTQLMDVEKFSHVMHLVSHVEGDLRPEMTSYDALRSCFPAGTVSGAPKIRAMEIIAELEGEKRGPYGGAVGYFSYSGDMDTALVLRTGVYKDGVMYVQAGGGIVADSTGEDEYMETRHKAGALMRAIDLAEGSE
;
A
#
# COMPACT_ATOMS: atom_id res chain seq x y z
N MET A 1 8.36 1.21 34.02
CA MET A 1 7.19 1.39 33.13
C MET A 1 7.64 1.23 31.69
N TYR A 2 8.64 2.00 31.27
CA TYR A 2 9.27 1.82 29.96
C TYR A 2 10.18 0.60 29.93
N GLN A 3 10.28 0.01 28.75
CA GLN A 3 11.17 -1.10 28.44
C GLN A 3 11.92 -0.80 27.13
N PRO A 4 13.24 -1.03 27.07
CA PRO A 4 14.16 -1.31 28.19
C PRO A 4 14.30 -0.09 29.15
N THR A 5 14.91 -0.29 30.32
CA THR A 5 15.23 0.82 31.25
C THR A 5 16.43 1.62 30.75
N LEU A 6 16.63 2.84 31.28
CA LEU A 6 17.78 3.68 30.96
C LEU A 6 19.12 2.97 31.23
N GLU A 7 19.24 2.26 32.35
CA GLU A 7 20.46 1.50 32.67
C GLU A 7 20.71 0.44 31.60
N LYS A 8 19.65 -0.25 31.16
CA LYS A 8 19.76 -1.27 30.13
C LYS A 8 20.14 -0.69 28.77
N LEU A 9 19.63 0.48 28.39
CA LEU A 9 20.02 1.16 27.16
C LEU A 9 21.49 1.58 27.17
N LYS A 10 22.02 2.03 28.33
CA LYS A 10 23.44 2.35 28.46
C LYS A 10 24.33 1.11 28.23
N GLU A 11 23.88 -0.08 28.64
CA GLU A 11 24.59 -1.35 28.34
C GLU A 11 24.56 -1.74 26.85
N MET A 12 23.63 -1.18 26.06
CA MET A 12 23.50 -1.47 24.63
C MET A 12 24.37 -0.57 23.74
N THR A 13 25.09 0.39 24.33
CA THR A 13 26.03 1.26 23.60
C THR A 13 27.01 0.43 22.77
N GLY A 14 27.14 0.77 21.48
CA GLY A 14 28.01 0.05 20.54
C GLY A 14 27.37 -1.15 19.83
N GLN A 15 26.10 -1.47 20.11
CA GLN A 15 25.31 -2.46 19.35
C GLN A 15 24.50 -1.82 18.21
N GLY A 16 24.63 -0.52 18.04
CA GLY A 16 23.85 0.35 17.16
C GLY A 16 23.86 1.77 17.72
N ASN A 17 23.27 2.71 17.00
CA ASN A 17 23.12 4.10 17.45
C ASN A 17 21.66 4.49 17.76
N LEU A 18 20.70 3.61 17.53
CA LEU A 18 19.29 3.84 17.81
C LEU A 18 18.70 2.63 18.53
N ALA A 19 17.99 2.84 19.64
CA ALA A 19 17.29 1.77 20.34
C ALA A 19 15.83 2.16 20.59
N PRO A 20 14.87 1.25 20.38
CA PRO A 20 13.49 1.53 20.71
C PRO A 20 13.30 1.48 22.22
N VAL A 21 12.47 2.38 22.74
CA VAL A 21 11.94 2.36 24.09
C VAL A 21 10.43 2.39 24.00
N PHE A 22 9.72 1.60 24.80
CA PHE A 22 8.28 1.50 24.69
C PHE A 22 7.59 1.34 26.03
N ARG A 23 6.29 1.64 26.03
CA ARG A 23 5.36 1.36 27.12
C ARG A 23 4.18 0.58 26.56
N SER A 24 3.87 -0.56 27.18
CA SER A 24 2.62 -1.29 26.91
C SER A 24 1.47 -0.70 27.72
N ILE A 25 0.31 -0.57 27.09
CA ILE A 25 -0.97 -0.21 27.71
C ILE A 25 -2.05 -1.19 27.23
N ASN A 26 -3.11 -1.37 28.03
CA ASN A 26 -4.22 -2.25 27.66
C ASN A 26 -5.01 -1.63 26.48
N ALA A 27 -5.35 -2.46 25.49
CA ALA A 27 -6.12 -2.07 24.31
C ALA A 27 -7.62 -2.38 24.44
N ASP A 28 -8.11 -2.92 25.57
CA ASP A 28 -9.47 -3.45 25.73
C ASP A 28 -10.61 -2.49 25.36
N LEU A 29 -10.42 -1.18 25.55
CA LEU A 29 -11.38 -0.14 25.19
C LEU A 29 -11.02 0.65 23.94
N GLU A 30 -9.95 0.27 23.23
CA GLU A 30 -9.47 0.97 22.04
C GLU A 30 -9.52 0.09 20.81
N THR A 31 -9.82 0.73 19.69
CA THR A 31 -9.66 0.17 18.34
C THR A 31 -8.60 0.99 17.60
N PRO A 32 -7.95 0.46 16.56
CA PRO A 32 -7.03 1.25 15.74
C PRO A 32 -7.68 2.55 15.21
N VAL A 33 -8.97 2.47 14.84
CA VAL A 33 -9.73 3.62 14.36
C VAL A 33 -9.97 4.67 15.46
N SER A 34 -10.39 4.26 16.66
CA SER A 34 -10.59 5.20 17.77
C SER A 34 -9.28 5.84 18.22
N ALA A 35 -8.22 5.05 18.31
CA ALA A 35 -6.90 5.54 18.67
C ALA A 35 -6.37 6.54 17.65
N TYR A 36 -6.49 6.23 16.35
CA TYR A 36 -6.08 7.14 15.29
C TYR A 36 -6.75 8.51 15.42
N LEU A 37 -8.08 8.54 15.62
CA LEU A 37 -8.84 9.77 15.79
C LEU A 37 -8.42 10.58 17.03
N LYS A 38 -7.99 9.92 18.10
CA LYS A 38 -7.54 10.59 19.32
C LYS A 38 -6.14 11.18 19.19
N VAL A 39 -5.23 10.47 18.51
CA VAL A 39 -3.80 10.80 18.52
C VAL A 39 -3.33 11.62 17.33
N ALA A 40 -3.97 11.46 16.16
CA ALA A 40 -3.57 12.14 14.93
C ALA A 40 -3.74 13.67 15.06
N ARG A 41 -2.73 14.40 14.58
CA ARG A 41 -2.69 15.86 14.56
C ARG A 41 -2.13 16.36 13.23
N GLY A 42 -2.67 17.50 12.78
CA GLY A 42 -2.20 18.20 11.57
C GLY A 42 -2.24 17.35 10.30
N SER A 43 -1.46 17.78 9.31
CA SER A 43 -1.10 16.97 8.14
C SER A 43 0.00 15.97 8.53
N TYR A 44 0.14 14.89 7.76
CA TYR A 44 1.15 13.83 7.93
C TYR A 44 0.89 12.89 9.11
N SER A 45 -0.07 12.00 8.91
CA SER A 45 -0.34 10.88 9.80
C SER A 45 -0.81 9.67 9.01
N PHE A 46 -0.71 8.49 9.59
CA PHE A 46 -1.14 7.26 8.94
C PHE A 46 -1.78 6.27 9.89
N LEU A 47 -2.62 5.42 9.33
CA LEU A 47 -3.12 4.18 9.91
C LEU A 47 -2.89 3.06 8.90
N LEU A 48 -2.14 2.03 9.31
CA LEU A 48 -1.95 0.80 8.55
C LEU A 48 -2.59 -0.35 9.31
N GLU A 49 -3.52 -1.06 8.68
CA GLU A 49 -4.17 -2.26 9.20
C GLU A 49 -3.99 -3.42 8.20
N SER A 50 -4.10 -4.65 8.69
CA SER A 50 -4.01 -5.85 7.85
C SER A 50 -5.14 -6.82 8.19
N VAL A 51 -5.66 -7.53 7.19
CA VAL A 51 -6.63 -8.61 7.34
C VAL A 51 -6.14 -9.84 6.59
N GLU A 52 -5.79 -10.89 7.32
CA GLU A 52 -5.35 -12.19 6.83
C GLU A 52 -6.57 -13.04 6.38
N GLY A 53 -6.48 -13.61 5.16
CA GLY A 53 -7.51 -14.51 4.60
C GLY A 53 -8.90 -13.88 4.48
N GLY A 54 -9.01 -12.55 4.44
CA GLY A 54 -10.27 -11.81 4.31
C GLY A 54 -11.23 -11.89 5.50
N GLU A 55 -10.87 -12.58 6.57
CA GLU A 55 -11.75 -12.78 7.74
C GLU A 55 -11.06 -12.57 9.08
N ARG A 56 -9.72 -12.66 9.14
CA ARG A 56 -8.97 -12.51 10.38
C ARG A 56 -8.19 -11.21 10.38
N ILE A 57 -8.38 -10.39 11.41
CA ILE A 57 -7.54 -9.19 11.59
C ILE A 57 -6.10 -9.68 11.76
N GLY A 58 -5.19 -9.18 10.92
CA GLY A 58 -3.76 -9.45 11.01
C GLY A 58 -3.24 -9.00 12.37
N ARG A 59 -2.13 -9.58 12.84
CA ARG A 59 -1.74 -9.41 14.25
C ARG A 59 -1.51 -7.95 14.66
N TYR A 60 -1.02 -7.11 13.75
CA TYR A 60 -0.63 -5.74 14.07
C TYR A 60 -1.41 -4.67 13.30
N SER A 61 -1.58 -3.51 13.93
CA SER A 61 -1.93 -2.26 13.27
C SER A 61 -1.03 -1.14 13.74
N PHE A 62 -0.68 -0.24 12.83
CA PHE A 62 0.34 0.79 13.04
C PHE A 62 -0.27 2.18 12.87
N ILE A 63 -0.02 3.06 13.84
CA ILE A 63 -0.41 4.47 13.76
C ILE A 63 0.82 5.34 13.98
N GLY A 64 1.01 6.31 13.10
CA GLY A 64 2.03 7.34 13.22
C GLY A 64 1.45 8.72 12.92
N THR A 65 2.03 9.74 13.57
CA THR A 65 1.68 11.15 13.42
C THR A 65 2.89 11.99 13.81
N ASP A 66 2.84 13.31 13.57
CA ASP A 66 3.89 14.26 13.92
C ASP A 66 5.30 13.80 13.46
N PRO A 67 5.50 13.48 12.17
CA PRO A 67 6.81 13.02 11.69
C PRO A 67 7.88 14.08 11.93
N TYR A 68 9.09 13.65 12.30
CA TYR A 68 10.21 14.58 12.47
C TYR A 68 10.79 15.05 11.14
N LYS A 69 10.52 14.31 10.05
CA LYS A 69 10.92 14.66 8.69
C LYS A 69 9.87 14.14 7.70
N VAL A 70 9.64 14.91 6.65
CA VAL A 70 8.86 14.48 5.48
C VAL A 70 9.73 14.68 4.24
N VAL A 71 9.83 13.64 3.42
CA VAL A 71 10.51 13.67 2.12
C VAL A 71 9.44 13.67 1.03
N LYS A 72 9.48 14.64 0.12
CA LYS A 72 8.57 14.76 -1.03
C LYS A 72 9.37 14.94 -2.30
N THR A 73 9.00 14.23 -3.36
CA THR A 73 9.61 14.37 -4.69
C THR A 73 8.56 14.61 -5.77
N GLY A 74 8.99 15.16 -6.90
CA GLY A 74 8.17 15.54 -8.05
C GLY A 74 8.43 16.96 -8.52
N ALA A 75 7.93 17.31 -9.70
CA ALA A 75 8.22 18.59 -10.38
C ALA A 75 7.88 19.86 -9.58
N LYS A 76 6.95 19.77 -8.62
CA LYS A 76 6.48 20.89 -7.79
C LYS A 76 7.06 20.86 -6.36
N GLU A 77 7.93 19.91 -6.06
CA GLU A 77 8.51 19.70 -4.73
C GLU A 77 9.97 20.14 -4.66
N ASP A 78 10.46 20.47 -3.47
CA ASP A 78 11.80 21.01 -3.26
C ASP A 78 12.94 20.08 -3.71
N LEU A 79 12.74 18.76 -3.59
CA LEU A 79 13.73 17.76 -4.06
C LEU A 79 13.65 17.52 -5.57
N GLY A 80 12.61 18.02 -6.24
CA GLY A 80 12.42 17.88 -7.68
C GLY A 80 12.21 16.43 -8.14
N GLU A 81 12.48 16.22 -9.42
CA GLU A 81 12.26 14.96 -10.14
C GLU A 81 13.50 14.05 -10.05
N ILE A 82 13.61 13.34 -8.92
CA ILE A 82 14.70 12.42 -8.60
C ILE A 82 14.16 11.04 -8.19
N ASP A 83 15.04 10.03 -8.17
CA ASP A 83 14.74 8.73 -7.54
C ASP A 83 14.33 8.96 -6.07
N PRO A 84 13.05 8.69 -5.69
CA PRO A 84 12.55 8.96 -4.35
C PRO A 84 13.19 8.12 -3.25
N LEU A 85 13.74 6.96 -3.59
CA LEU A 85 14.33 6.04 -2.63
C LEU A 85 15.70 6.51 -2.16
N LEU A 86 16.39 7.37 -2.93
CA LEU A 86 17.68 7.95 -2.52
C LEU A 86 17.57 8.80 -1.24
N PRO A 87 16.75 9.88 -1.18
CA PRO A 87 16.63 10.68 0.04
C PRO A 87 15.99 9.91 1.20
N VAL A 88 15.22 8.85 0.92
CA VAL A 88 14.70 7.96 1.96
C VAL A 88 15.83 7.13 2.57
N GLN A 89 16.61 6.46 1.72
CA GLN A 89 17.77 5.68 2.12
C GLN A 89 18.81 6.53 2.86
N GLU A 90 19.12 7.74 2.35
CA GLU A 90 20.06 8.66 3.01
C GLU A 90 19.64 9.04 4.44
N GLU A 91 18.34 9.13 4.71
CA GLU A 91 17.85 9.39 6.07
C GLU A 91 17.90 8.11 6.92
N MET A 92 17.47 6.97 6.38
CA MET A 92 17.43 5.70 7.10
C MET A 92 18.83 5.18 7.45
N ASP A 93 19.82 5.37 6.58
CA ASP A 93 21.22 4.93 6.75
C ASP A 93 21.94 5.63 7.91
N LYS A 94 21.35 6.70 8.45
CA LYS A 94 21.84 7.36 9.67
C LYS A 94 21.61 6.51 10.92
N PHE A 95 20.72 5.52 10.85
CA PHE A 95 20.27 4.76 12.00
C PHE A 95 20.68 3.29 11.88
N GLN A 96 21.24 2.76 12.96
CA GLN A 96 21.56 1.36 13.16
C GLN A 96 20.87 0.89 14.43
N LEU A 97 19.90 0.01 14.24
CA LEU A 97 19.02 -0.41 15.32
C LEU A 97 19.73 -1.40 16.25
N ALA A 98 19.78 -1.07 17.54
CA ALA A 98 20.15 -2.01 18.58
C ALA A 98 18.96 -2.94 18.89
N PRO A 99 19.16 -4.27 18.90
CA PRO A 99 18.05 -5.22 18.96
C PRO A 99 17.37 -5.19 20.33
N VAL A 100 16.05 -5.01 20.33
CA VAL A 100 15.19 -5.10 21.52
C VAL A 100 14.07 -6.10 21.25
N GLU A 101 13.94 -7.09 22.13
CA GLU A 101 12.89 -8.10 22.00
C GLU A 101 11.50 -7.53 22.31
N GLY A 102 10.47 -8.20 21.76
CA GLY A 102 9.08 -7.91 22.10
C GLY A 102 8.39 -6.88 21.21
N LEU A 103 9.07 -6.36 20.19
CA LEU A 103 8.49 -5.50 19.15
C LEU A 103 8.30 -6.29 17.83
N PRO A 104 7.31 -5.92 17.00
CA PRO A 104 7.21 -6.43 15.63
C PRO A 104 8.36 -5.92 14.75
N GLY A 105 8.54 -6.50 13.55
CA GLY A 105 9.60 -6.07 12.63
C GLY A 105 9.53 -4.60 12.21
N PHE A 106 8.33 -4.01 12.25
CA PHE A 106 8.12 -2.57 12.04
C PHE A 106 7.71 -1.86 13.33
N HIS A 107 8.59 -1.00 13.83
CA HIS A 107 8.29 -0.15 14.99
C HIS A 107 8.88 1.25 14.86
N GLY A 108 9.30 1.66 13.66
CA GLY A 108 9.88 2.96 13.35
C GLY A 108 10.53 2.97 11.99
N GLY A 109 10.54 4.13 11.34
CA GLY A 109 11.16 4.32 10.02
C GLY A 109 10.35 5.25 9.13
N ALA A 110 10.37 5.01 7.83
CA ALA A 110 9.68 5.81 6.82
C ALA A 110 8.38 5.12 6.38
N VAL A 111 7.27 5.84 6.38
CA VAL A 111 5.96 5.37 5.88
C VAL A 111 5.48 6.32 4.80
N GLY A 112 5.01 5.78 3.67
CA GLY A 112 4.67 6.64 2.54
C GLY A 112 4.17 5.91 1.32
N TYR A 113 4.23 6.61 0.20
CA TYR A 113 3.90 6.05 -1.11
C TYR A 113 4.89 6.48 -2.19
N LEU A 114 4.95 5.66 -3.25
CA LEU A 114 5.56 5.98 -4.53
C LEU A 114 4.48 5.92 -5.62
N ALA A 115 4.38 6.98 -6.41
CA ALA A 115 3.57 6.98 -7.62
C ALA A 115 4.16 6.03 -8.67
N TYR A 116 3.30 5.44 -9.51
CA TYR A 116 3.69 4.59 -10.64
C TYR A 116 4.72 5.27 -11.55
N ASP A 117 4.55 6.58 -11.79
CA ASP A 117 5.38 7.38 -12.68
C ASP A 117 6.87 7.44 -12.26
N THR A 118 7.18 7.11 -11.01
CA THR A 118 8.55 7.00 -10.50
C THR A 118 9.36 5.89 -11.18
N ILE A 119 8.70 4.96 -11.91
CA ILE A 119 9.35 3.91 -12.69
C ILE A 119 10.39 4.47 -13.67
N ARG A 120 10.20 5.68 -14.20
CA ARG A 120 11.15 6.31 -15.12
C ARG A 120 12.55 6.51 -14.53
N TYR A 121 12.66 6.57 -13.21
CA TYR A 121 13.96 6.66 -12.53
C TYR A 121 14.66 5.31 -12.44
N PHE A 122 13.91 4.21 -12.47
CA PHE A 122 14.46 2.84 -12.38
C PHE A 122 14.65 2.21 -13.76
N GLU A 123 13.77 2.53 -14.71
CA GLU A 123 13.79 2.07 -16.09
C GLU A 123 13.63 3.28 -17.05
N PRO A 124 14.73 3.99 -17.38
CA PRO A 124 14.70 5.23 -18.18
C PRO A 124 14.14 5.11 -19.61
N ARG A 125 13.87 3.87 -20.06
CA ARG A 125 13.22 3.60 -21.34
C ARG A 125 11.72 3.90 -21.30
N VAL A 126 11.10 3.90 -20.12
CA VAL A 126 9.68 4.21 -19.98
C VAL A 126 9.50 5.73 -20.15
N PRO A 127 8.69 6.18 -21.12
CA PRO A 127 8.49 7.60 -21.37
C PRO A 127 7.63 8.23 -20.27
N GLU A 128 7.83 9.52 -20.03
CA GLU A 128 6.95 10.30 -19.15
C GLU A 128 5.58 10.51 -19.81
N MET A 129 4.52 10.34 -19.01
CA MET A 129 3.17 10.71 -19.42
C MET A 129 2.95 12.22 -19.26
N PRO A 130 2.46 12.91 -20.31
CA PRO A 130 2.51 14.38 -20.40
C PRO A 130 1.53 15.11 -19.49
N GLU A 131 0.41 14.50 -19.13
CA GLU A 131 -0.65 15.16 -18.36
C GLU A 131 -0.71 14.65 -16.92
N ASP A 132 -0.83 15.55 -15.94
CA ASP A 132 -0.97 15.23 -14.51
C ASP A 132 -2.26 15.82 -13.94
N PRO A 133 -3.39 15.13 -14.11
CA PRO A 133 -4.72 15.66 -13.76
C PRO A 133 -4.98 15.69 -12.25
N VAL A 134 -4.29 14.89 -11.45
CA VAL A 134 -4.45 14.86 -9.99
C VAL A 134 -3.48 15.84 -9.32
N GLY A 135 -2.26 15.98 -9.84
CA GLY A 135 -1.30 16.99 -9.39
C GLY A 135 -0.80 16.74 -7.96
N VAL A 136 -0.59 15.48 -7.58
CA VAL A 136 0.00 15.09 -6.30
C VAL A 136 1.50 14.84 -6.46
N PRO A 137 2.32 14.91 -5.39
CA PRO A 137 3.73 14.56 -5.45
C PRO A 137 3.96 13.15 -6.03
N GLU A 138 5.13 12.91 -6.60
CA GLU A 138 5.51 11.57 -7.08
C GLU A 138 5.83 10.62 -5.92
N SER A 139 6.22 11.15 -4.78
CA SER A 139 6.32 10.40 -3.54
C SER A 139 6.15 11.30 -2.32
N VAL A 140 5.68 10.71 -1.23
CA VAL A 140 5.73 11.32 0.10
C VAL A 140 6.07 10.24 1.12
N PHE A 141 7.15 10.43 1.88
CA PHE A 141 7.56 9.57 2.98
C PHE A 141 7.65 10.36 4.29
N MET A 142 6.92 9.90 5.29
CA MET A 142 6.87 10.43 6.65
C MET A 142 7.79 9.61 7.54
N PHE A 143 8.74 10.27 8.20
CA PHE A 143 9.63 9.67 9.17
C PHE A 143 9.08 9.88 10.56
N CYS A 144 8.50 8.83 11.14
CA CYS A 144 7.94 8.86 12.49
C CYS A 144 8.89 8.13 13.43
N ASP A 145 9.27 8.81 14.51
CA ASP A 145 10.04 8.18 15.60
C ASP A 145 9.16 7.63 16.71
N THR A 146 7.88 8.02 16.76
CA THR A 146 6.91 7.62 17.78
C THR A 146 5.66 7.02 17.13
N LEU A 147 5.32 5.79 17.53
CA LEU A 147 4.24 5.00 16.93
C LEU A 147 3.36 4.32 17.98
N LEU A 148 2.10 4.07 17.65
CA LEU A 148 1.25 3.11 18.37
C LEU A 148 1.22 1.81 17.56
N LEU A 149 1.59 0.72 18.21
CA LEU A 149 1.54 -0.63 17.66
C LEU A 149 0.46 -1.42 18.41
N PHE A 150 -0.65 -1.69 17.76
CA PHE A 150 -1.69 -2.58 18.29
C PHE A 150 -1.23 -4.03 18.09
N ASP A 151 -1.20 -4.84 19.15
CA ASP A 151 -1.05 -6.31 19.07
C ASP A 151 -2.40 -6.95 19.39
N HIS A 152 -3.17 -7.29 18.33
CA HIS A 152 -4.54 -7.80 18.45
C HIS A 152 -4.62 -9.16 19.16
N VAL A 153 -3.51 -9.90 19.18
CA VAL A 153 -3.43 -11.20 19.87
C VAL A 153 -3.19 -11.02 21.37
N ARG A 154 -2.37 -10.04 21.75
CA ARG A 154 -2.08 -9.75 23.16
C ARG A 154 -3.05 -8.76 23.79
N HIS A 155 -3.89 -8.11 22.99
CA HIS A 155 -4.80 -7.05 23.41
C HIS A 155 -4.06 -5.89 24.11
N ASP A 156 -2.85 -5.56 23.65
CA ASP A 156 -2.07 -4.42 24.13
C ASP A 156 -1.70 -3.46 23.01
N ILE A 157 -1.49 -2.19 23.37
CA ILE A 157 -0.90 -1.18 22.51
C ILE A 157 0.50 -0.91 23.04
N LYS A 158 1.50 -1.02 22.19
CA LYS A 158 2.85 -0.56 22.48
C LYS A 158 3.01 0.84 21.91
N VAL A 159 3.23 1.80 22.80
CA VAL A 159 3.62 3.15 22.41
C VAL A 159 5.15 3.16 22.39
N VAL A 160 5.71 3.20 21.19
CA VAL A 160 7.15 3.09 20.94
C VAL A 160 7.69 4.47 20.58
N SER A 161 8.84 4.82 21.12
CA SER A 161 9.70 5.89 20.62
C SER A 161 11.15 5.38 20.53
N HIS A 162 12.10 6.20 20.09
CA HIS A 162 13.50 5.77 19.92
C HIS A 162 14.48 6.68 20.65
N VAL A 163 15.53 6.07 21.19
CA VAL A 163 16.61 6.71 21.92
C VAL A 163 17.87 6.64 21.08
N ASN A 164 18.50 7.79 20.88
CA ASN A 164 19.82 7.86 20.29
C ASN A 164 20.84 7.38 21.33
N LEU A 165 21.60 6.35 20.97
CA LEU A 165 22.65 5.78 21.81
C LEU A 165 23.99 6.50 21.66
N ASP A 166 24.13 7.35 20.63
CA ASP A 166 25.26 8.25 20.47
C ASP A 166 25.01 9.54 21.26
N GLY A 167 25.97 9.92 22.11
CA GLY A 167 25.94 11.18 22.86
C GLY A 167 25.24 11.07 24.22
N ASP A 168 24.31 11.99 24.49
CA ASP A 168 23.64 12.11 25.79
C ASP A 168 22.39 11.21 25.86
N ILE A 169 22.63 9.94 26.22
CA ILE A 169 21.59 8.90 26.34
C ILE A 169 20.53 9.29 27.38
N ASP A 170 20.92 9.91 28.50
CA ASP A 170 19.98 10.32 29.55
C ASP A 170 18.98 11.34 29.02
N ARG A 171 19.47 12.34 28.27
CA ARG A 171 18.60 13.33 27.61
C ARG A 171 17.71 12.68 26.55
N SER A 172 18.28 11.87 25.66
CA SER A 172 17.50 11.23 24.59
C SER A 172 16.42 10.30 25.13
N TYR A 173 16.70 9.56 26.21
CA TYR A 173 15.72 8.75 26.91
C TYR A 173 14.60 9.60 27.53
N ALA A 174 14.95 10.71 28.18
CA ALA A 174 13.95 11.63 28.73
C ALA A 174 13.02 12.20 27.63
N GLU A 175 13.58 12.59 26.49
CA GLU A 175 12.80 13.07 25.33
C GLU A 175 11.87 11.96 24.77
N ALA A 176 12.38 10.74 24.57
CA ALA A 176 11.60 9.62 24.05
C ALA A 176 10.45 9.21 25.00
N THR A 177 10.73 9.12 26.31
CA THR A 177 9.70 8.81 27.31
C THR A 177 8.65 9.91 27.44
N ALA A 178 9.02 11.18 27.27
CA ALA A 178 8.07 12.28 27.23
C ALA A 178 7.11 12.18 26.02
N LYS A 179 7.62 11.85 24.84
CA LYS A 179 6.79 11.58 23.64
C LYS A 179 5.82 10.41 23.87
N ILE A 180 6.29 9.35 24.51
CA ILE A 180 5.45 8.20 24.87
C ILE A 180 4.32 8.64 25.81
N ASP A 181 4.64 9.39 26.86
CA ASP A 181 3.63 9.83 27.83
C ASP A 181 2.63 10.83 27.23
N GLU A 182 3.09 11.71 26.34
CA GLU A 182 2.21 12.59 25.58
C GLU A 182 1.22 11.78 24.73
N MET A 183 1.72 10.79 23.99
CA MET A 183 0.89 9.93 23.15
C MET A 183 -0.13 9.12 23.97
N VAL A 184 0.30 8.57 25.11
CA VAL A 184 -0.59 7.90 26.08
C VAL A 184 -1.62 8.87 26.64
N SER A 185 -1.23 10.11 26.94
CA SER A 185 -2.14 11.16 27.41
C SER A 185 -3.21 11.49 26.38
N ARG A 186 -2.83 11.66 25.10
CA ARG A 186 -3.77 11.86 23.98
C ARG A 186 -4.75 10.70 23.87
N LEU A 187 -4.27 9.47 23.91
CA LEU A 187 -5.10 8.27 23.80
C LEU A 187 -6.09 8.12 24.98
N SER A 188 -5.68 8.56 26.17
CA SER A 188 -6.55 8.53 27.37
C SER A 188 -7.70 9.53 27.34
N GLN A 189 -7.68 10.51 26.41
CA GLN A 189 -8.75 11.49 26.30
C GLN A 189 -10.04 10.85 25.76
N PRO A 190 -11.21 11.42 26.08
CA PRO A 190 -12.46 11.07 25.41
C PRO A 190 -12.33 11.20 23.89
N LEU A 191 -13.00 10.33 23.14
CA LEU A 191 -13.07 10.46 21.69
C LEU A 191 -14.03 11.60 21.35
N GLU A 192 -13.48 12.73 20.94
CA GLU A 192 -14.23 13.80 20.29
C GLU A 192 -14.15 13.58 18.78
N LEU A 193 -15.26 13.18 18.17
CA LEU A 193 -15.33 13.09 16.71
C LEU A 193 -15.17 14.51 16.13
N PRO A 194 -14.31 14.70 15.12
CA PRO A 194 -14.30 15.94 14.34
C PRO A 194 -15.71 16.31 13.86
N PRO A 195 -16.13 17.59 13.86
CA PRO A 195 -17.46 18.00 13.40
C PRO A 195 -17.83 17.43 12.01
N GLU A 196 -16.85 17.29 11.14
CA GLU A 196 -16.95 16.71 9.80
C GLU A 196 -17.28 15.21 9.82
N LEU A 197 -16.92 14.51 10.90
CA LEU A 197 -17.28 13.12 11.18
C LEU A 197 -18.53 12.98 12.06
N GLN A 198 -19.02 14.08 12.64
CA GLN A 198 -20.24 14.12 13.45
C GLN A 198 -21.51 14.28 12.61
N SER A 199 -21.42 14.40 11.27
CA SER A 199 -22.59 14.55 10.42
C SER A 199 -23.53 13.35 10.57
N ASN A 200 -24.54 13.51 11.42
CA ASN A 200 -25.71 12.64 11.45
C ASN A 200 -26.27 12.64 10.02
N GLY A 201 -26.48 11.48 9.41
CA GLY A 201 -27.06 11.29 8.06
C GLY A 201 -28.48 11.85 7.90
N GLN A 202 -28.69 13.11 8.23
CA GLN A 202 -29.93 13.87 8.19
C GLN A 202 -30.00 14.77 6.94
N GLN A 203 -28.85 15.13 6.35
CA GLN A 203 -28.82 15.66 4.99
C GLN A 203 -28.55 14.51 4.04
N LYS A 204 -29.59 14.07 3.31
CA LYS A 204 -29.39 13.28 2.10
C LYS A 204 -28.63 14.17 1.11
N VAL A 205 -27.32 13.98 1.05
CA VAL A 205 -26.52 14.52 -0.05
C VAL A 205 -27.00 13.83 -1.31
N VAL A 206 -27.32 14.59 -2.35
CA VAL A 206 -27.62 14.00 -3.65
C VAL A 206 -26.31 13.40 -4.16
N PRO A 207 -26.23 12.08 -4.41
CA PRO A 207 -25.01 11.48 -4.91
C PRO A 207 -24.55 12.22 -6.16
N SER A 208 -23.33 12.74 -6.11
CA SER A 208 -22.66 13.28 -7.28
C SER A 208 -22.46 12.18 -8.32
N GLU A 209 -22.55 12.53 -9.60
CA GLU A 209 -22.30 11.55 -10.66
C GLU A 209 -20.84 11.11 -10.66
N ILE A 210 -20.62 9.82 -10.94
CA ILE A 210 -19.29 9.26 -11.15
C ILE A 210 -18.90 9.58 -12.59
N GLU A 211 -17.85 10.36 -12.76
CA GLU A 211 -17.28 10.70 -14.06
C GLU A 211 -16.10 9.79 -14.37
N SER A 212 -15.90 9.45 -15.64
CA SER A 212 -14.68 8.80 -16.12
C SER A 212 -13.93 9.73 -17.06
N ASN A 213 -12.59 9.67 -17.04
CA ASN A 213 -11.75 10.38 -18.02
C ASN A 213 -11.91 9.83 -19.45
N GLN A 214 -12.57 8.68 -19.63
CA GLN A 214 -12.77 8.05 -20.94
C GLN A 214 -14.23 7.69 -21.18
N THR A 215 -14.67 7.83 -22.43
CA THR A 215 -15.94 7.24 -22.88
C THR A 215 -15.79 5.75 -23.11
N THR A 216 -16.89 4.98 -23.02
CA THR A 216 -16.89 3.55 -23.33
C THR A 216 -16.36 3.27 -24.74
N ASP A 217 -16.78 4.06 -25.73
CA ASP A 217 -16.30 3.91 -27.12
C ASP A 217 -14.79 4.15 -27.26
N HIS A 218 -14.25 5.12 -26.52
CA HIS A 218 -12.81 5.37 -26.53
C HIS A 218 -12.05 4.23 -25.85
N TYR A 219 -12.52 3.78 -24.69
CA TYR A 219 -11.93 2.67 -23.95
C TYR A 219 -11.87 1.40 -24.81
N SER A 220 -12.99 1.03 -25.47
CA SER A 220 -13.04 -0.13 -26.37
C SER A 220 -12.04 -0.02 -27.52
N LYS A 221 -11.88 1.17 -28.12
CA LYS A 221 -10.86 1.39 -29.16
C LYS A 221 -9.43 1.22 -28.63
N MET A 222 -9.17 1.62 -27.39
CA MET A 222 -7.86 1.40 -26.79
C MET A 222 -7.61 -0.08 -26.49
N ILE A 223 -8.65 -0.84 -26.11
CA ILE A 223 -8.56 -2.30 -26.00
C ILE A 223 -8.22 -2.94 -27.36
N ASP A 224 -8.88 -2.52 -28.44
CA ASP A 224 -8.54 -3.00 -29.79
C ASP A 224 -7.08 -2.71 -30.15
N ARG A 225 -6.56 -1.52 -29.80
CA ARG A 225 -5.14 -1.17 -30.00
C ARG A 225 -4.18 -2.02 -29.16
N CYS A 226 -4.52 -2.32 -27.90
CA CYS A 226 -3.75 -3.24 -27.07
C CYS A 226 -3.67 -4.63 -27.72
N ILE A 227 -4.78 -5.11 -28.26
CA ILE A 227 -4.87 -6.40 -28.96
C ILE A 227 -4.04 -6.39 -30.25
N ASP A 228 -4.06 -5.29 -31.02
CA ASP A 228 -3.19 -5.13 -32.20
C ASP A 228 -1.71 -5.29 -31.84
N TYR A 229 -1.26 -4.66 -30.76
CA TYR A 229 0.11 -4.81 -30.24
C TYR A 229 0.43 -6.26 -29.82
N ILE A 230 -0.53 -6.96 -29.21
CA ILE A 230 -0.36 -8.38 -28.84
C ILE A 230 -0.21 -9.25 -30.09
N TYR A 231 -1.06 -9.07 -31.11
CA TYR A 231 -0.96 -9.83 -32.37
C TYR A 231 0.29 -9.50 -33.18
N ALA A 232 0.81 -8.27 -33.06
CA ALA A 232 2.10 -7.88 -33.64
C ALA A 232 3.29 -8.55 -32.93
N GLY A 233 3.08 -9.15 -31.75
CA GLY A 233 4.11 -9.79 -30.95
C GLY A 233 4.94 -8.83 -30.10
N ASP A 234 4.45 -7.59 -29.89
CA ASP A 234 5.12 -6.61 -29.03
C ASP A 234 5.07 -7.03 -27.55
N MET A 235 3.97 -7.66 -27.14
CA MET A 235 3.72 -8.08 -25.76
C MET A 235 2.72 -9.23 -25.71
N ILE A 236 2.65 -9.89 -24.55
CA ILE A 236 1.70 -10.96 -24.25
C ILE A 236 0.48 -10.39 -23.53
N GLN A 237 0.71 -9.41 -22.64
CA GLN A 237 -0.33 -8.73 -21.87
C GLN A 237 0.08 -7.29 -21.57
N VAL A 238 -0.92 -6.41 -21.48
CA VAL A 238 -0.80 -5.06 -20.90
C VAL A 238 -1.95 -4.79 -19.95
N THR A 239 -1.71 -4.10 -18.84
CA THR A 239 -2.77 -3.63 -17.97
C THR A 239 -3.15 -2.21 -18.35
N TYR A 240 -4.30 -2.06 -19.03
CA TYR A 240 -4.86 -0.77 -19.39
C TYR A 240 -5.86 -0.30 -18.33
N SER A 241 -5.91 1.00 -18.06
CA SER A 241 -6.73 1.57 -16.98
C SER A 241 -7.45 2.85 -17.37
N GLN A 242 -8.46 3.20 -16.57
CA GLN A 242 -9.17 4.48 -16.63
C GLN A 242 -9.37 5.05 -15.23
N ARG A 243 -9.50 6.37 -15.14
CA ARG A 243 -9.67 7.08 -13.87
C ARG A 243 -11.10 7.58 -13.75
N PHE A 244 -11.71 7.23 -12.63
CA PHE A 244 -12.99 7.76 -12.20
C PHE A 244 -12.79 8.90 -11.20
N SER A 245 -13.67 9.89 -11.24
CA SER A 245 -13.72 10.99 -10.28
C SER A 245 -15.13 11.21 -9.76
N ARG A 246 -15.23 11.54 -8.48
CA ARG A 246 -16.51 11.88 -7.84
C ARG A 246 -16.28 12.96 -6.78
N CYS A 247 -17.02 14.07 -6.87
CA CYS A 247 -17.05 15.07 -5.82
C CYS A 247 -17.71 14.49 -4.55
N THR A 248 -17.18 14.76 -3.37
CA THR A 248 -17.77 14.25 -2.12
C THR A 248 -17.56 15.22 -0.97
N GLU A 249 -18.60 15.34 -0.15
CA GLU A 249 -18.56 16.09 1.12
C GLU A 249 -18.13 15.20 2.29
N ALA A 250 -18.06 13.88 2.10
CA ALA A 250 -17.64 12.97 3.13
C ALA A 250 -16.18 13.19 3.50
N HIS A 251 -15.89 13.23 4.80
CA HIS A 251 -14.53 13.27 5.28
C HIS A 251 -13.77 12.01 4.83
N PRO A 252 -12.53 12.11 4.31
CA PRO A 252 -11.80 10.98 3.74
C PRO A 252 -11.57 9.83 4.73
N PHE A 253 -11.40 10.13 6.02
CA PHE A 253 -11.36 9.10 7.06
C PHE A 253 -12.68 8.34 7.26
N GLN A 254 -13.84 8.96 6.99
CA GLN A 254 -15.12 8.26 6.98
C GLN A 254 -15.20 7.28 5.81
N ILE A 255 -14.70 7.69 4.64
CA ILE A 255 -14.61 6.82 3.46
C ILE A 255 -13.70 5.62 3.77
N TYR A 256 -12.56 5.84 4.44
CA TYR A 256 -11.71 4.75 4.93
C TYR A 256 -12.47 3.77 5.84
N ARG A 257 -13.22 4.29 6.83
CA ARG A 257 -14.03 3.46 7.74
C ARG A 257 -15.08 2.65 6.99
N SER A 258 -15.78 3.26 6.03
CA SER A 258 -16.74 2.60 5.16
C SER A 258 -16.09 1.51 4.31
N LEU A 259 -14.94 1.81 3.69
CA LEU A 259 -14.17 0.86 2.88
C LEU A 259 -13.71 -0.34 3.70
N ARG A 260 -13.22 -0.10 4.91
CA ARG A 260 -12.82 -1.13 5.89
C ARG A 260 -13.96 -2.10 6.23
N SER A 261 -15.21 -1.62 6.26
CA SER A 261 -16.38 -2.46 6.47
C SER A 261 -16.84 -3.22 5.23
N ILE A 262 -16.71 -2.63 4.04
CA ILE A 262 -17.17 -3.22 2.78
C ILE A 262 -16.17 -4.26 2.26
N ASN A 263 -14.88 -3.95 2.30
CA ASN A 263 -13.82 -4.72 1.64
C ASN A 263 -12.55 -4.83 2.51
N PRO A 264 -12.61 -5.49 3.67
CA PRO A 264 -11.42 -5.72 4.49
C PRO A 264 -10.36 -6.49 3.70
N SER A 265 -9.14 -5.97 3.66
CA SER A 265 -8.08 -6.49 2.78
C SER A 265 -6.75 -6.67 3.54
N PRO A 266 -5.82 -7.49 3.02
CA PRO A 266 -4.48 -7.69 3.61
C PRO A 266 -3.70 -6.40 3.86
N TYR A 267 -3.94 -5.37 3.06
CA TYR A 267 -3.34 -4.05 3.22
C TYR A 267 -4.42 -2.97 3.24
N MET A 268 -4.78 -2.52 4.42
CA MET A 268 -5.65 -1.36 4.63
C MET A 268 -4.79 -0.18 5.05
N TYR A 269 -4.98 0.97 4.39
CA TYR A 269 -4.21 2.16 4.72
C TYR A 269 -5.00 3.45 4.56
N TYR A 270 -4.75 4.35 5.50
CA TYR A 270 -5.13 5.74 5.43
C TYR A 270 -3.88 6.58 5.61
N LEU A 271 -3.49 7.33 4.58
CA LEU A 271 -2.42 8.34 4.67
C LEU A 271 -3.06 9.72 4.62
N ASN A 272 -2.90 10.49 5.70
CA ASN A 272 -3.25 11.89 5.75
C ASN A 272 -2.03 12.73 5.41
N LEU A 273 -2.01 13.34 4.23
CA LEU A 273 -0.87 14.11 3.72
C LEU A 273 -1.26 15.58 3.58
N ASP A 274 -0.28 16.43 3.32
CA ASP A 274 -0.54 17.86 3.18
C ASP A 274 -1.26 18.17 1.86
N GLY A 275 -2.54 18.52 1.97
CA GLY A 275 -3.42 18.86 0.86
C GLY A 275 -4.16 17.70 0.19
N PHE A 276 -3.88 16.44 0.55
CA PHE A 276 -4.57 15.28 -0.01
C PHE A 276 -4.47 14.05 0.90
N GLN A 277 -5.34 13.06 0.67
CA GLN A 277 -5.37 11.80 1.42
C GLN A 277 -5.34 10.60 0.47
N ILE A 278 -4.72 9.51 0.92
CA ILE A 278 -4.75 8.22 0.23
C ILE A 278 -5.55 7.24 1.10
N VAL A 279 -6.59 6.65 0.52
CA VAL A 279 -7.52 5.72 1.18
C VAL A 279 -7.53 4.41 0.40
N GLY A 280 -7.00 3.32 0.96
CA GLY A 280 -6.82 2.08 0.21
C GLY A 280 -7.11 0.79 0.95
N ALA A 281 -7.45 -0.23 0.16
CA ALA A 281 -7.72 -1.60 0.55
C ALA A 281 -7.10 -2.56 -0.49
N ALA A 282 -5.77 -2.67 -0.46
CA ALA A 282 -5.00 -3.47 -1.40
C ALA A 282 -4.91 -4.93 -0.97
N ILE A 283 -4.84 -5.82 -1.96
CA ILE A 283 -4.77 -7.27 -1.77
C ILE A 283 -3.40 -7.86 -2.17
N GLU A 284 -2.59 -7.09 -2.89
CA GLU A 284 -1.35 -7.54 -3.50
C GLU A 284 -0.17 -6.71 -2.96
N THR A 285 0.99 -7.34 -2.83
CA THR A 285 2.25 -6.68 -2.48
C THR A 285 3.03 -6.34 -3.76
N VAL A 286 3.78 -5.23 -3.76
CA VAL A 286 4.82 -5.07 -4.77
C VAL A 286 5.96 -6.02 -4.44
N VAL A 287 6.57 -5.81 -3.27
CA VAL A 287 7.58 -6.68 -2.69
C VAL A 287 7.66 -6.44 -1.18
N THR A 288 7.94 -7.51 -0.44
CA THR A 288 8.32 -7.47 0.97
C THR A 288 9.77 -7.89 1.13
N VAL A 289 10.45 -7.34 2.12
CA VAL A 289 11.78 -7.77 2.54
C VAL A 289 11.77 -7.96 4.05
N HIS A 290 12.03 -9.18 4.49
CA HIS A 290 12.09 -9.51 5.91
C HIS A 290 13.33 -10.35 6.20
N ASN A 291 14.20 -9.86 7.10
CA ASN A 291 15.48 -10.51 7.41
C ASN A 291 16.32 -10.87 6.18
N GLY A 292 16.39 -9.95 5.21
CA GLY A 292 17.16 -10.14 3.97
C GLY A 292 16.53 -11.09 2.96
N ARG A 293 15.31 -11.57 3.18
CA ARG A 293 14.54 -12.36 2.21
C ARG A 293 13.51 -11.49 1.52
N ALA A 294 13.60 -11.38 0.20
CA ALA A 294 12.64 -10.68 -0.64
C ALA A 294 11.53 -11.62 -1.11
N ALA A 295 10.29 -11.16 -1.09
CA ALA A 295 9.14 -11.94 -1.53
C ALA A 295 8.13 -11.08 -2.29
N THR A 296 7.51 -11.66 -3.33
CA THR A 296 6.36 -11.09 -4.02
C THR A 296 5.29 -12.15 -4.19
N HIS A 297 4.01 -11.74 -4.15
CA HIS A 297 2.87 -12.65 -4.23
C HIS A 297 2.04 -12.32 -5.47
N PRO A 298 2.39 -12.84 -6.66
CA PRO A 298 1.57 -12.67 -7.86
C PRO A 298 0.15 -13.19 -7.62
N ILE A 299 -0.84 -12.36 -7.95
CA ILE A 299 -2.26 -12.69 -7.88
C ILE A 299 -2.87 -12.52 -9.26
N ALA A 300 -3.56 -13.56 -9.74
CA ALA A 300 -4.34 -13.48 -10.97
C ALA A 300 -5.58 -14.37 -10.88
N GLY A 301 -6.52 -14.13 -11.78
CA GLY A 301 -7.79 -14.83 -11.81
C GLY A 301 -8.68 -14.54 -10.61
N THR A 302 -9.97 -14.39 -10.90
CA THR A 302 -10.97 -14.06 -9.89
C THR A 302 -12.22 -14.89 -10.11
N ARG A 303 -12.75 -15.46 -9.04
CA ARG A 303 -14.12 -15.97 -8.99
C ARG A 303 -14.84 -15.44 -7.76
N PRO A 304 -16.16 -15.20 -7.82
CA PRO A 304 -16.92 -14.88 -6.63
C PRO A 304 -16.95 -16.09 -5.68
N ARG A 305 -17.06 -15.81 -4.37
CA ARG A 305 -17.40 -16.87 -3.39
C ARG A 305 -18.79 -17.42 -3.70
N GLY A 306 -18.96 -18.72 -3.56
CA GLY A 306 -20.27 -19.37 -3.77
C GLY A 306 -21.24 -19.05 -2.63
N ALA A 307 -22.54 -18.96 -2.94
CA ALA A 307 -23.58 -18.81 -1.92
C ALA A 307 -23.76 -20.08 -1.07
N THR A 308 -23.26 -21.22 -1.55
CA THR A 308 -23.25 -22.51 -0.85
C THR A 308 -21.86 -23.16 -0.94
N PRO A 309 -21.48 -24.07 -0.02
CA PRO A 309 -20.20 -24.77 -0.09
C PRO A 309 -19.97 -25.50 -1.43
N GLY A 310 -21.01 -26.13 -1.99
CA GLY A 310 -20.90 -26.83 -3.28
C GLY A 310 -20.69 -25.90 -4.46
N GLU A 311 -21.28 -24.70 -4.42
CA GLU A 311 -21.03 -23.65 -5.42
C GLU A 311 -19.63 -23.07 -5.26
N ASP A 312 -19.17 -22.87 -4.02
CA ASP A 312 -17.82 -22.37 -3.74
C ASP A 312 -16.74 -23.34 -4.24
N ASP A 313 -16.94 -24.64 -4.01
CA ASP A 313 -16.06 -25.71 -4.50
C ASP A 313 -16.08 -25.80 -6.04
N ALA A 314 -17.24 -25.56 -6.67
CA ALA A 314 -17.36 -25.54 -8.13
C ALA A 314 -16.64 -24.33 -8.74
N ASN A 315 -16.79 -23.14 -8.16
CA ASN A 315 -16.09 -21.92 -8.57
C ASN A 315 -14.57 -22.08 -8.41
N GLU A 316 -14.12 -22.71 -7.33
CA GLU A 316 -12.71 -23.02 -7.10
C GLU A 316 -12.17 -24.00 -8.16
N ALA A 317 -12.90 -25.07 -8.45
CA ALA A 317 -12.51 -26.05 -9.46
C ALA A 317 -12.47 -25.43 -10.88
N GLU A 318 -13.42 -24.55 -11.20
CA GLU A 318 -13.44 -23.80 -12.46
C GLU A 318 -12.22 -22.87 -12.57
N LEU A 319 -11.92 -22.11 -11.51
CA LEU A 319 -10.75 -21.22 -11.48
C LEU A 319 -9.44 -22.00 -11.68
N LYS A 320 -9.28 -23.12 -10.97
CA LYS A 320 -8.10 -24.00 -11.09
C LYS A 320 -7.97 -24.70 -12.43
N SER A 321 -9.07 -24.90 -13.16
CA SER A 321 -9.05 -25.58 -14.46
C SER A 321 -9.05 -24.64 -15.66
N SER A 322 -9.30 -23.34 -15.45
CA SER A 322 -9.30 -22.33 -16.50
C SER A 322 -7.90 -22.17 -17.13
N GLU A 323 -7.77 -22.62 -18.39
CA GLU A 323 -6.51 -22.51 -19.13
C GLU A 323 -6.07 -21.06 -19.33
N LYS A 324 -7.02 -20.15 -19.59
CA LYS A 324 -6.79 -18.70 -19.69
C LYS A 324 -6.15 -18.15 -18.41
N GLN A 325 -6.81 -18.35 -17.27
CA GLN A 325 -6.38 -17.78 -16.00
C GLN A 325 -5.02 -18.35 -15.55
N ARG A 326 -4.77 -19.63 -15.80
CA ARG A 326 -3.46 -20.24 -15.51
C ARG A 326 -2.35 -19.71 -16.40
N ALA A 327 -2.62 -19.46 -17.67
CA ALA A 327 -1.64 -18.90 -18.61
C ALA A 327 -1.27 -17.45 -18.23
N GLU A 328 -2.25 -16.65 -17.84
CA GLU A 328 -2.03 -15.30 -17.30
C GLU A 328 -1.20 -15.36 -16.01
N HIS A 329 -1.60 -16.24 -15.08
CA HIS A 329 -0.96 -16.36 -13.78
C HIS A 329 0.50 -16.81 -13.88
N ILE A 330 0.79 -17.84 -14.68
CA ILE A 330 2.16 -18.37 -14.78
C ILE A 330 3.14 -17.34 -15.36
N MET A 331 2.66 -16.48 -16.25
CA MET A 331 3.45 -15.39 -16.81
C MET A 331 3.82 -14.35 -15.73
N LEU A 332 2.89 -14.02 -14.84
CA LEU A 332 3.16 -13.13 -13.70
C LEU A 332 4.11 -13.77 -12.69
N VAL A 333 4.01 -15.09 -12.47
CA VAL A 333 4.98 -15.84 -11.65
C VAL A 333 6.37 -15.77 -12.26
N ASP A 334 6.51 -15.96 -13.58
CA ASP A 334 7.81 -15.86 -14.25
C ASP A 334 8.37 -14.44 -14.21
N LEU A 335 7.54 -13.41 -14.31
CA LEU A 335 7.97 -12.04 -14.10
C LEU A 335 8.47 -11.81 -12.67
N GLY A 336 7.73 -12.26 -11.66
CA GLY A 336 8.15 -12.20 -10.26
C GLY A 336 9.48 -12.93 -10.02
N ARG A 337 9.68 -14.11 -10.64
CA ARG A 337 10.96 -14.84 -10.58
C ARG A 337 12.11 -14.05 -11.19
N ASN A 338 11.88 -13.39 -12.32
CA ASN A 338 12.88 -12.56 -12.97
C ASN A 338 13.24 -11.36 -12.09
N ASP A 339 12.24 -10.66 -11.54
CA ASP A 339 12.44 -9.46 -10.73
C ASP A 339 13.15 -9.76 -9.40
N ILE A 340 12.72 -10.81 -8.68
CA ILE A 340 13.40 -11.28 -7.46
C ILE A 340 14.81 -11.78 -7.82
N GLY A 341 14.97 -12.52 -8.92
CA GLY A 341 16.26 -13.03 -9.37
C GLY A 341 17.30 -11.96 -9.69
N ARG A 342 16.90 -10.76 -10.10
CA ARG A 342 17.84 -9.63 -10.32
C ARG A 342 18.54 -9.20 -9.04
N VAL A 343 17.94 -9.38 -7.86
CA VAL A 343 18.48 -8.91 -6.56
C VAL A 343 18.87 -10.03 -5.60
N SER A 344 18.41 -11.25 -5.85
CA SER A 344 18.71 -12.41 -5.00
C SER A 344 20.04 -13.10 -5.31
N GLN A 345 20.51 -13.88 -4.34
CA GLN A 345 21.63 -14.80 -4.49
C GLN A 345 21.28 -15.90 -5.51
N PRO A 346 22.19 -16.24 -6.44
CA PRO A 346 21.92 -17.33 -7.38
C PRO A 346 21.58 -18.64 -6.68
N GLY A 347 20.47 -19.26 -7.08
CA GLY A 347 20.00 -20.54 -6.53
C GLY A 347 19.08 -20.43 -5.30
N THR A 348 18.82 -19.23 -4.77
CA THR A 348 17.88 -19.06 -3.65
C THR A 348 16.45 -18.70 -4.10
N VAL A 349 16.28 -18.24 -5.35
CA VAL A 349 14.96 -17.92 -5.91
C VAL A 349 14.12 -19.19 -6.04
N SER A 350 12.98 -19.22 -5.37
CA SER A 350 12.06 -20.35 -5.37
C SER A 350 10.61 -19.89 -5.44
N VAL A 351 9.77 -20.71 -6.08
CA VAL A 351 8.31 -20.56 -6.03
C VAL A 351 7.81 -21.47 -4.91
N THR A 352 7.54 -20.90 -3.74
CA THR A 352 7.18 -21.64 -2.52
C THR A 352 5.71 -22.09 -2.52
N GLN A 353 4.86 -21.39 -3.27
CA GLN A 353 3.45 -21.70 -3.50
C GLN A 353 3.12 -21.42 -4.97
N LEU A 354 2.43 -22.33 -5.68
CA LEU A 354 2.15 -22.19 -7.12
C LEU A 354 0.68 -22.48 -7.45
N MET A 355 -0.01 -21.46 -7.97
CA MET A 355 -1.40 -21.47 -8.41
C MET A 355 -2.38 -22.07 -7.38
N ASP A 356 -2.14 -21.80 -6.10
CA ASP A 356 -3.09 -22.18 -5.04
C ASP A 356 -4.24 -21.18 -4.99
N VAL A 357 -5.41 -21.63 -4.56
CA VAL A 357 -6.57 -20.75 -4.42
C VAL A 357 -6.63 -20.20 -3.01
N GLU A 358 -6.57 -18.87 -2.90
CA GLU A 358 -6.83 -18.17 -1.66
C GLU A 358 -8.24 -17.58 -1.68
N LYS A 359 -8.96 -17.79 -0.58
CA LYS A 359 -10.34 -17.32 -0.40
C LYS A 359 -10.33 -16.05 0.44
N PHE A 360 -10.97 -15.01 -0.09
CA PHE A 360 -11.26 -13.75 0.60
C PHE A 360 -12.76 -13.70 0.90
N SER A 361 -13.23 -12.62 1.54
CA SER A 361 -14.62 -12.52 2.02
C SER A 361 -15.64 -12.64 0.87
N HIS A 362 -15.36 -12.03 -0.28
CA HIS A 362 -16.31 -11.96 -1.42
C HIS A 362 -15.79 -12.65 -2.69
N VAL A 363 -14.49 -12.88 -2.79
CA VAL A 363 -13.84 -13.44 -3.99
C VAL A 363 -12.79 -14.48 -3.61
N MET A 364 -12.34 -15.27 -4.59
CA MET A 364 -11.17 -16.13 -4.51
C MET A 364 -10.23 -15.88 -5.69
N HIS A 365 -8.93 -16.06 -5.46
CA HIS A 365 -7.88 -15.77 -6.44
C HIS A 365 -6.89 -16.92 -6.58
N LEU A 366 -6.24 -17.05 -7.75
CA LEU A 366 -5.01 -17.83 -7.86
C LEU A 366 -3.86 -17.00 -7.29
N VAL A 367 -3.10 -17.59 -6.38
CA VAL A 367 -1.98 -16.95 -5.70
C VAL A 367 -0.74 -17.81 -5.84
N SER A 368 0.41 -17.17 -5.96
CA SER A 368 1.71 -17.82 -5.91
C SER A 368 2.68 -16.98 -5.13
N HIS A 369 3.65 -17.63 -4.50
CA HIS A 369 4.67 -16.96 -3.70
C HIS A 369 6.03 -17.18 -4.35
N VAL A 370 6.72 -16.09 -4.63
CA VAL A 370 8.07 -16.09 -5.18
C VAL A 370 8.99 -15.41 -4.20
N GLU A 371 10.01 -16.13 -3.75
CA GLU A 371 10.92 -15.67 -2.71
C GLU A 371 12.38 -15.88 -3.12
N GLY A 372 13.28 -15.05 -2.60
CA GLY A 372 14.72 -15.23 -2.73
C GLY A 372 15.49 -14.46 -1.67
N ASP A 373 16.64 -15.00 -1.26
CA ASP A 373 17.53 -14.33 -0.32
C ASP A 373 18.32 -13.23 -1.06
N LEU A 374 18.27 -11.99 -0.59
CA LEU A 374 18.99 -10.86 -1.17
C LEU A 374 20.51 -11.12 -1.17
N ARG A 375 21.20 -10.60 -2.19
CA ARG A 375 22.67 -10.59 -2.18
C ARG A 375 23.19 -9.66 -1.08
N PRO A 376 24.37 -9.93 -0.48
CA PRO A 376 24.89 -9.13 0.63
C PRO A 376 25.05 -7.63 0.34
N GLU A 377 25.25 -7.26 -0.92
CA GLU A 377 25.37 -5.87 -1.37
C GLU A 377 24.05 -5.20 -1.73
N MET A 378 22.93 -5.93 -1.70
CA MET A 378 21.61 -5.45 -2.08
C MET A 378 20.77 -5.14 -0.84
N THR A 379 19.91 -4.14 -0.97
CA THR A 379 19.04 -3.63 0.10
C THR A 379 17.56 -3.82 -0.24
N SER A 380 16.67 -3.51 0.70
CA SER A 380 15.23 -3.46 0.44
C SER A 380 14.84 -2.43 -0.63
N TYR A 381 15.60 -1.33 -0.74
CA TYR A 381 15.41 -0.34 -1.81
C TYR A 381 15.70 -0.93 -3.19
N ASP A 382 16.74 -1.75 -3.33
CA ASP A 382 17.06 -2.43 -4.60
C ASP A 382 16.01 -3.46 -4.97
N ALA A 383 15.48 -4.19 -3.98
CA ALA A 383 14.36 -5.11 -4.18
C ALA A 383 13.13 -4.36 -4.72
N LEU A 384 12.79 -3.21 -4.13
CA LEU A 384 11.68 -2.39 -4.62
C LEU A 384 11.93 -1.88 -6.03
N ARG A 385 13.10 -1.30 -6.33
CA ARG A 385 13.44 -0.86 -7.69
C ARG A 385 13.32 -1.97 -8.73
N SER A 386 13.72 -3.19 -8.37
CA SER A 386 13.66 -4.35 -9.26
C SER A 386 12.24 -4.84 -9.53
N CYS A 387 11.41 -4.92 -8.48
CA CYS A 387 10.05 -5.41 -8.56
C CYS A 387 9.04 -4.36 -9.05
N PHE A 388 9.39 -3.07 -9.00
CA PHE A 388 8.47 -1.98 -9.31
C PHE A 388 8.36 -1.66 -10.82
N PRO A 389 7.16 -1.30 -11.30
CA PRO A 389 5.86 -1.64 -10.72
C PRO A 389 5.58 -3.14 -10.90
N ALA A 390 4.58 -3.65 -10.20
CA ALA A 390 4.17 -5.05 -10.33
C ALA A 390 3.69 -5.38 -11.75
N GLY A 391 3.85 -6.65 -12.16
CA GLY A 391 3.37 -7.15 -13.44
C GLY A 391 1.87 -6.97 -13.66
N THR A 392 1.09 -7.13 -12.60
CA THR A 392 -0.38 -7.05 -12.60
C THR A 392 -0.92 -5.68 -12.99
N VAL A 393 -0.12 -4.61 -12.81
CA VAL A 393 -0.47 -3.24 -13.22
C VAL A 393 0.31 -2.75 -14.42
N SER A 394 1.20 -3.55 -14.98
CA SER A 394 2.01 -3.16 -16.13
C SER A 394 1.75 -4.09 -17.30
N GLY A 395 2.33 -5.29 -17.27
CA GLY A 395 2.15 -6.31 -18.28
C GLY A 395 3.43 -7.11 -18.51
N ALA A 396 3.47 -7.84 -19.63
CA ALA A 396 4.57 -8.73 -19.96
C ALA A 396 4.85 -8.72 -21.47
N PRO A 397 6.09 -8.44 -21.91
CA PRO A 397 7.25 -8.00 -21.13
C PRO A 397 7.06 -6.62 -20.47
N LYS A 398 7.46 -6.48 -19.20
CA LYS A 398 7.16 -5.31 -18.34
C LYS A 398 7.46 -3.96 -19.01
N ILE A 399 8.70 -3.74 -19.45
CA ILE A 399 9.12 -2.44 -20.02
C ILE A 399 8.30 -2.10 -21.28
N ARG A 400 8.10 -3.06 -22.17
CA ARG A 400 7.35 -2.83 -23.42
C ARG A 400 5.88 -2.53 -23.16
N ALA A 401 5.27 -3.23 -22.21
CA ALA A 401 3.90 -2.94 -21.78
C ALA A 401 3.78 -1.52 -21.21
N MET A 402 4.76 -1.05 -20.42
CA MET A 402 4.76 0.32 -19.88
C MET A 402 4.96 1.40 -20.94
N GLU A 403 5.80 1.16 -21.96
CA GLU A 403 5.92 2.05 -23.12
C GLU A 403 4.55 2.23 -23.81
N ILE A 404 3.79 1.13 -23.96
CA ILE A 404 2.46 1.14 -24.58
C ILE A 404 1.41 1.79 -23.65
N ILE A 405 1.46 1.54 -22.35
CA ILE A 405 0.59 2.22 -21.36
C ILE A 405 0.76 3.74 -21.48
N ALA A 406 2.00 4.23 -21.48
CA ALA A 406 2.27 5.66 -21.56
C ALA A 406 1.77 6.27 -22.88
N GLU A 407 1.84 5.52 -23.99
CA GLU A 407 1.29 5.95 -25.28
C GLU A 407 -0.24 6.01 -25.28
N LEU A 408 -0.91 4.99 -24.72
CA LEU A 408 -2.35 4.83 -24.82
C LEU A 408 -3.13 5.60 -23.76
N GLU A 409 -2.62 5.71 -22.53
CA GLU A 409 -3.31 6.42 -21.44
C GLU A 409 -3.09 7.94 -21.51
N GLY A 410 -1.87 8.41 -21.87
CA GLY A 410 -1.55 9.83 -22.03
C GLY A 410 -1.55 10.69 -20.76
N GLU A 411 -2.04 10.17 -19.63
CA GLU A 411 -2.09 10.84 -18.33
C GLU A 411 -1.33 10.04 -17.28
N LYS A 412 -0.61 10.73 -16.38
CA LYS A 412 0.03 10.13 -15.21
C LYS A 412 -0.96 9.32 -14.40
N ARG A 413 -0.52 8.14 -13.98
CA ARG A 413 -1.28 7.27 -13.07
C ARG A 413 -1.23 7.78 -11.63
N GLY A 414 -0.20 8.53 -11.27
CA GLY A 414 0.02 8.97 -9.90
C GLY A 414 0.15 7.76 -8.98
N PRO A 415 -0.49 7.76 -7.80
CA PRO A 415 -0.43 6.62 -6.89
C PRO A 415 -0.88 5.29 -7.50
N TYR A 416 -1.82 5.24 -8.46
CA TYR A 416 -2.36 3.98 -8.99
C TYR A 416 -1.29 3.11 -9.66
N GLY A 417 -1.19 1.84 -9.25
CA GLY A 417 -0.14 0.93 -9.70
C GLY A 417 1.24 1.21 -9.10
N GLY A 418 1.34 2.20 -8.21
CA GLY A 418 2.51 2.49 -7.40
C GLY A 418 2.59 1.62 -6.15
N ALA A 419 3.27 2.11 -5.11
CA ALA A 419 3.48 1.39 -3.86
C ALA A 419 3.05 2.25 -2.66
N VAL A 420 2.42 1.63 -1.64
CA VAL A 420 2.19 2.23 -0.31
C VAL A 420 2.72 1.28 0.73
N GLY A 421 3.48 1.76 1.71
CA GLY A 421 4.07 0.89 2.71
C GLY A 421 5.10 1.57 3.59
N TYR A 422 6.05 0.78 4.09
CA TYR A 422 7.08 1.27 5.00
C TYR A 422 8.46 0.71 4.72
N PHE A 423 9.46 1.45 5.18
CA PHE A 423 10.85 1.02 5.41
C PHE A 423 11.14 1.09 6.91
N SER A 424 11.54 -0.02 7.51
CA SER A 424 11.85 -0.13 8.93
C SER A 424 13.30 0.23 9.23
N TYR A 425 13.59 0.76 10.42
CA TYR A 425 14.97 0.88 10.92
C TYR A 425 15.69 -0.47 11.04
N SER A 426 14.97 -1.60 11.04
CA SER A 426 15.57 -2.94 10.98
C SER A 426 16.13 -3.31 9.60
N GLY A 427 15.83 -2.53 8.56
CA GLY A 427 16.09 -2.87 7.15
C GLY A 427 14.94 -3.63 6.48
N ASP A 428 13.96 -4.09 7.24
CA ASP A 428 12.75 -4.71 6.69
C ASP A 428 11.89 -3.69 5.93
N MET A 429 11.12 -4.19 4.97
CA MET A 429 10.22 -3.38 4.13
C MET A 429 8.96 -4.18 3.81
N ASP A 430 7.83 -3.51 3.79
CA ASP A 430 6.58 -4.09 3.30
C ASP A 430 5.84 -3.03 2.48
N THR A 431 5.53 -3.38 1.22
CA THR A 431 4.87 -2.47 0.29
C THR A 431 3.68 -3.13 -0.38
N ALA A 432 2.51 -2.53 -0.21
CA ALA A 432 1.30 -2.87 -0.92
C ALA A 432 1.31 -2.25 -2.32
N LEU A 433 0.83 -2.99 -3.30
CA LEU A 433 0.55 -2.46 -4.63
C LEU A 433 -0.69 -1.57 -4.57
N VAL A 434 -0.62 -0.36 -5.13
CA VAL A 434 -1.72 0.60 -5.05
C VAL A 434 -2.83 0.26 -6.04
N LEU A 435 -3.71 -0.62 -5.59
CA LEU A 435 -4.96 -1.02 -6.21
C LEU A 435 -6.11 -0.77 -5.24
N ARG A 436 -7.34 -0.66 -5.75
CA ARG A 436 -8.55 -0.43 -4.93
C ARG A 436 -8.34 0.73 -3.94
N THR A 437 -7.75 1.80 -4.45
CA THR A 437 -7.30 2.96 -3.68
C THR A 437 -7.87 4.24 -4.29
N GLY A 438 -8.32 5.13 -3.42
CA GLY A 438 -8.78 6.46 -3.75
C GLY A 438 -7.77 7.52 -3.30
N VAL A 439 -7.58 8.53 -4.13
CA VAL A 439 -6.87 9.77 -3.77
C VAL A 439 -7.91 10.85 -3.58
N TYR A 440 -8.06 11.35 -2.36
CA TYR A 440 -8.94 12.48 -2.06
C TYR A 440 -8.14 13.77 -2.11
N LYS A 441 -8.58 14.73 -2.92
CA LYS A 441 -7.96 16.06 -3.03
C LYS A 441 -9.02 17.09 -3.42
N ASP A 442 -9.02 18.23 -2.74
CA ASP A 442 -9.89 19.37 -3.04
C ASP A 442 -11.38 19.02 -3.19
N GLY A 443 -11.89 18.12 -2.34
CA GLY A 443 -13.31 17.69 -2.37
C GLY A 443 -13.63 16.64 -3.44
N VAL A 444 -12.64 16.13 -4.16
CA VAL A 444 -12.80 15.11 -5.20
C VAL A 444 -12.09 13.84 -4.81
N MET A 445 -12.79 12.71 -4.91
CA MET A 445 -12.19 11.38 -4.82
C MET A 445 -11.86 10.86 -6.22
N TYR A 446 -10.58 10.61 -6.47
CA TYR A 446 -10.07 9.99 -7.70
C TYR A 446 -9.82 8.50 -7.46
N VAL A 447 -10.41 7.64 -8.28
CA VAL A 447 -10.28 6.18 -8.19
C VAL A 447 -9.90 5.66 -9.57
N GLN A 448 -8.74 5.02 -9.68
CA GLN A 448 -8.29 4.43 -10.94
C GLN A 448 -8.38 2.91 -10.89
N ALA A 449 -8.82 2.32 -11.99
CA ALA A 449 -8.98 0.88 -12.12
C ALA A 449 -8.64 0.42 -13.53
N GLY A 450 -8.04 -0.77 -13.63
CA GLY A 450 -7.57 -1.36 -14.88
C GLY A 450 -7.73 -2.88 -14.90
N GLY A 451 -7.54 -3.46 -16.07
CA GLY A 451 -7.65 -4.89 -16.36
C GLY A 451 -6.49 -5.37 -17.22
N GLY A 452 -6.09 -6.64 -17.04
CA GLY A 452 -5.06 -7.27 -17.85
C GLY A 452 -5.62 -7.64 -19.21
N ILE A 453 -5.16 -6.96 -20.25
CA ILE A 453 -5.62 -7.15 -21.62
C ILE A 453 -4.80 -8.24 -22.28
N VAL A 454 -5.50 -9.24 -22.82
CA VAL A 454 -4.94 -10.39 -23.54
C VAL A 454 -5.62 -10.52 -24.90
N ALA A 455 -5.14 -11.43 -25.75
CA ALA A 455 -5.57 -11.56 -27.15
C ALA A 455 -7.08 -11.86 -27.35
N ASP A 456 -7.76 -12.38 -26.32
CA ASP A 456 -9.18 -12.71 -26.31
C ASP A 456 -10.03 -11.74 -25.46
N SER A 457 -9.44 -10.64 -24.96
CA SER A 457 -10.18 -9.59 -24.26
C SER A 457 -11.17 -8.88 -25.19
N THR A 458 -12.25 -8.34 -24.62
CA THR A 458 -13.24 -7.54 -25.35
C THR A 458 -13.39 -6.17 -24.70
N GLY A 459 -13.60 -5.11 -25.49
CA GLY A 459 -13.73 -3.76 -24.95
C GLY A 459 -14.85 -3.58 -23.92
N GLU A 460 -15.98 -4.26 -24.11
CA GLU A 460 -17.13 -4.21 -23.20
C GLU A 460 -16.84 -4.88 -21.86
N ASP A 461 -16.30 -6.10 -21.87
CA ASP A 461 -16.00 -6.85 -20.64
C ASP A 461 -14.96 -6.12 -19.80
N GLU A 462 -13.88 -5.66 -20.43
CA GLU A 462 -12.78 -4.95 -19.77
C GLU A 462 -13.23 -3.60 -19.21
N TYR A 463 -14.07 -2.86 -19.94
CA TYR A 463 -14.67 -1.63 -19.44
C TYR A 463 -15.53 -1.90 -18.19
N MET A 464 -16.39 -2.92 -18.23
CA MET A 464 -17.23 -3.28 -17.10
C MET A 464 -16.42 -3.78 -15.90
N GLU A 465 -15.33 -4.52 -16.13
CA GLU A 465 -14.42 -4.96 -15.09
C GLU A 465 -13.81 -3.79 -14.31
N THR A 466 -13.33 -2.75 -15.01
CA THR A 466 -12.79 -1.57 -14.32
C THR A 466 -13.83 -0.85 -13.45
N ARG A 467 -15.09 -0.77 -13.91
CA ARG A 467 -16.20 -0.22 -13.11
C ARG A 467 -16.49 -1.07 -11.87
N HIS A 468 -16.49 -2.39 -12.00
CA HIS A 468 -16.65 -3.30 -10.86
C HIS A 468 -15.52 -3.15 -9.84
N LYS A 469 -14.27 -3.05 -10.31
CA LYS A 469 -13.08 -2.84 -9.46
C LYS A 469 -13.14 -1.50 -8.71
N ALA A 470 -13.63 -0.43 -9.35
CA ALA A 470 -13.83 0.87 -8.69
C ALA A 470 -15.05 0.89 -7.75
N GLY A 471 -16.03 0.01 -7.97
CA GLY A 471 -17.33 0.03 -7.29
C GLY A 471 -17.27 -0.05 -5.76
N ALA A 472 -16.30 -0.77 -5.19
CA ALA A 472 -16.16 -0.88 -3.73
C ALA A 472 -15.84 0.49 -3.08
N LEU A 473 -14.98 1.30 -3.69
CA LEU A 473 -14.68 2.66 -3.23
C LEU A 473 -15.85 3.60 -3.46
N MET A 474 -16.54 3.49 -4.60
CA MET A 474 -17.73 4.30 -4.86
C MET A 474 -18.83 4.05 -3.81
N ARG A 475 -19.07 2.79 -3.47
CA ARG A 475 -20.00 2.40 -2.39
C ARG A 475 -19.53 2.87 -1.01
N ALA A 476 -18.21 2.91 -0.77
CA ALA A 476 -17.67 3.45 0.47
C ALA A 476 -17.95 4.95 0.61
N ILE A 477 -17.92 5.70 -0.49
CA ILE A 477 -18.35 7.10 -0.53
C ILE A 477 -19.84 7.20 -0.21
N ASP A 478 -20.70 6.41 -0.85
CA ASP A 478 -22.15 6.41 -0.59
C ASP A 478 -22.46 6.18 0.89
N LEU A 479 -21.85 5.15 1.48
CA LEU A 479 -22.02 4.83 2.90
C LEU A 479 -21.46 5.93 3.81
N ALA A 480 -20.38 6.58 3.41
CA ALA A 480 -19.80 7.69 4.16
C ALA A 480 -20.68 8.95 4.12
N GLU A 481 -21.40 9.17 3.03
CA GLU A 481 -22.38 10.27 2.86
C GLU A 481 -23.75 9.95 3.48
N GLY A 482 -23.97 8.71 3.94
CA GLY A 482 -25.26 8.26 4.47
C GLY A 482 -26.32 7.98 3.38
N SER A 483 -25.88 7.73 2.16
CA SER A 483 -26.72 7.24 1.06
C SER A 483 -26.84 5.71 1.14
N GLU A 484 -28.07 5.20 1.23
CA GLU A 484 -28.38 3.75 1.20
C GLU A 484 -28.33 3.16 -0.21
#